data_AF-A0A838RZS1-F1
#
_entry.id   AF-A0A838RZS1-F1
#
_cell.length_a   1.000
_cell.length_b   1.000
_cell.length_c   1.000
_cell.angle_alpha   90.00
_cell.angle_beta   90.00
_cell.angle_gamma   90.00
#
_symmetry.space_group_name_H-M   'P 1'
#
loop_
_entity.id
_entity.type
_entity.pdbx_description
1 polymer ?
#
loop_
_entity_poly.entity_id
_entity_poly.type
_entity_poly.pdbx_seq_one_letter_code
_entity_poly.pdbx_strand_id
1 'polypeptide(L)'
;AEMDVKEALSLLKAGATGVVEWNKHRSKGDSIPSLEKVDLTKAELSGINFASRPNEIVDLRSAILTETNLQGANLSGSILLAADLQKANLGGARLKKTNLTETNLTGADFGGAVLVGAILARAKVAGANFRDAELQDADLCTMEGFYGDQLSGASVPGAKLPDEIKSFYALETIEKACTDARTVFLATLVGCVYTALTLGTTTDSVLIANSSSTPLPIIGTQIPILGFYIVAPFILFGLYVYFHLCMQNIWERLGTLPAVLPDGRHVDKAADPWLFLGLVQSHFTLLKERTFLSYIQAVVSSLLAWWIVPLTLFLLWVRYLRAHNWIWATEHIVLFVGSVALSVYMYRRAVSALSSARQAPFCSVRQTLRSMRWDGVFITVLLFLLCFVVMYASVQGQIPNWNADFENADVSAKPAAWTGDPKKEDSELRQVKPATMEAANLRNARATGAFLAKADLRRADLTGAAFVRADLRRADLESATLSNANFLGADLRGANLTQADLTMTNLAMADLTTARVTPEQMLQACYDAETKLPELHDFERNKYRRPEACDSLWRRSLIESGEGQWCTHNVVGTCLKWIAHFR
;
A
#
# COMPACT_ATOMS: atom_id res chain seq x y z
N ALA A 1 7.03 71.24 4.46
CA ALA A 1 6.87 70.16 5.46
C ALA A 1 6.98 68.86 4.69
N GLU A 2 7.80 67.91 5.14
CA GLU A 2 7.78 66.54 4.62
C GLU A 2 6.36 65.99 4.75
N MET A 3 5.85 65.36 3.70
CA MET A 3 4.52 64.75 3.73
C MET A 3 4.54 63.62 4.77
N ASP A 4 3.66 63.67 5.76
CA ASP A 4 3.61 62.64 6.81
C ASP A 4 3.26 61.28 6.20
N VAL A 5 3.77 60.19 6.77
CA VAL A 5 3.47 58.81 6.36
C VAL A 5 1.96 58.56 6.32
N LYS A 6 1.18 59.19 7.22
CA LYS A 6 -0.28 59.10 7.20
C LYS A 6 -0.91 59.73 5.96
N GLU A 7 -0.35 60.84 5.48
CA GLU A 7 -0.80 61.52 4.27
C GLU A 7 -0.38 60.72 3.02
N ALA A 8 0.83 60.16 3.02
CA ALA A 8 1.27 59.20 2.00
C ALA A 8 0.35 57.99 1.90
N LEU A 9 0.00 57.40 3.04
CA LEU A 9 -0.87 56.24 3.09
C LEU A 9 -2.31 56.58 2.68
N SER A 10 -2.83 57.75 3.05
CA SER A 10 -4.19 58.17 2.66
C SER A 10 -4.30 58.37 1.15
N LEU A 11 -3.27 58.96 0.53
CA LEU A 11 -3.18 59.08 -0.93
C LEU A 11 -3.15 57.70 -1.60
N LEU A 12 -2.29 56.78 -1.16
CA LEU A 12 -2.23 55.45 -1.75
C LEU A 12 -3.52 54.64 -1.54
N LYS A 13 -4.15 54.75 -0.36
CA LYS A 13 -5.43 54.09 -0.05
C LYS A 13 -6.62 54.66 -0.82
N ALA A 14 -6.53 55.90 -1.29
CA ALA A 14 -7.51 56.48 -2.20
C ALA A 14 -7.47 55.85 -3.61
N GLY A 15 -6.56 54.90 -3.87
CA GLY A 15 -6.46 54.18 -5.13
C GLY A 15 -6.15 55.13 -6.29
N ALA A 16 -6.77 54.91 -7.45
CA ALA A 16 -6.55 55.71 -8.65
C ALA A 16 -6.63 57.23 -8.44
N THR A 17 -7.61 57.72 -7.67
CA THR A 17 -7.73 59.17 -7.42
C THR A 17 -6.54 59.74 -6.65
N GLY A 18 -5.95 58.97 -5.74
CA GLY A 18 -4.78 59.39 -4.99
C GLY A 18 -3.45 59.17 -5.72
N VAL A 19 -3.38 58.24 -6.68
CA VAL A 19 -2.19 58.03 -7.54
C VAL A 19 -1.83 59.28 -8.33
N VAL A 20 -2.83 59.99 -8.87
CA VAL A 20 -2.58 61.24 -9.60
C VAL A 20 -1.89 62.27 -8.72
N GLU A 21 -2.38 62.45 -7.50
CA GLU A 21 -1.81 63.41 -6.56
C GLU A 21 -0.43 62.94 -6.09
N TRP A 22 -0.30 61.67 -5.72
CA TRP A 22 0.97 61.02 -5.39
C TRP A 22 2.06 61.27 -6.46
N ASN A 23 1.73 61.05 -7.74
CA ASN A 23 2.68 61.26 -8.83
C ASN A 23 3.04 62.74 -9.02
N LYS A 24 2.12 63.69 -8.73
CA LYS A 24 2.47 65.12 -8.73
C LYS A 24 3.55 65.42 -7.69
N HIS A 25 3.42 64.87 -6.48
CA HIS A 25 4.42 64.99 -5.42
C HIS A 25 5.78 64.38 -5.82
N ARG A 26 5.79 63.34 -6.67
CA ARG A 26 7.01 62.73 -7.24
C ARG A 26 7.67 63.54 -8.36
N SER A 27 6.88 64.32 -9.11
CA SER A 27 7.35 65.01 -10.32
C SER A 27 7.94 66.41 -10.10
N LYS A 28 7.65 67.08 -8.97
CA LYS A 28 8.03 68.48 -8.73
C LYS A 28 9.22 68.58 -7.76
N GLY A 29 10.38 68.93 -8.31
CA GLY A 29 11.66 68.90 -7.61
C GLY A 29 11.98 69.98 -6.57
N ASP A 30 11.26 71.10 -6.44
CA ASP A 30 11.79 72.20 -5.60
C ASP A 30 10.78 72.95 -4.71
N SER A 31 9.48 72.62 -4.71
CA SER A 31 8.46 73.36 -3.92
C SER A 31 7.46 72.48 -3.16
N ILE A 32 7.55 71.17 -3.32
CA ILE A 32 6.71 70.16 -2.69
C ILE A 32 7.66 69.13 -2.07
N PRO A 33 7.41 68.62 -0.84
CA PRO A 33 8.25 67.59 -0.25
C PRO A 33 8.40 66.37 -1.18
N SER A 34 9.64 66.05 -1.53
CA SER A 34 9.97 64.87 -2.34
C SER A 34 9.62 63.59 -1.58
N LEU A 35 8.87 62.70 -2.22
CA LEU A 35 8.53 61.38 -1.68
C LEU A 35 9.54 60.30 -2.06
N GLU A 36 10.73 60.68 -2.54
CA GLU A 36 11.74 59.77 -3.09
C GLU A 36 12.07 58.62 -2.14
N LYS A 37 12.11 58.85 -0.82
CA LYS A 37 12.40 57.83 0.20
C LYS A 37 11.31 57.69 1.26
N VAL A 38 10.05 57.83 0.85
CA VAL A 38 8.90 57.68 1.76
C VAL A 38 8.92 56.33 2.47
N ASP A 39 8.78 56.35 3.80
CA ASP A 39 8.74 55.15 4.64
C ASP A 39 7.30 54.65 4.82
N LEU A 40 7.01 53.50 4.22
CA LEU A 40 5.75 52.77 4.25
C LEU A 40 5.94 51.40 4.89
N THR A 41 6.95 51.22 5.73
CA THR A 41 7.24 49.96 6.42
C THR A 41 5.98 49.44 7.12
N LYS A 42 5.64 48.17 6.89
CA LYS A 42 4.45 47.49 7.45
C LYS A 42 3.11 48.12 7.06
N ALA A 43 3.06 48.89 5.98
CA ALA A 43 1.80 49.45 5.51
C ALA A 43 0.83 48.34 5.05
N GLU A 44 -0.46 48.55 5.31
CA GLU A 44 -1.55 47.66 4.87
C GLU A 44 -2.17 48.22 3.59
N LEU A 45 -1.82 47.62 2.46
CA LEU A 45 -2.19 48.02 1.10
C LEU A 45 -2.77 46.85 0.28
N SER A 46 -3.33 45.85 0.96
CA SER A 46 -3.90 44.65 0.34
C SER A 46 -5.10 44.99 -0.56
N GLY A 47 -5.15 44.36 -1.73
CA GLY A 47 -6.23 44.50 -2.72
C GLY A 47 -6.33 45.89 -3.39
N ILE A 48 -5.44 46.84 -3.09
CA ILE A 48 -5.54 48.19 -3.65
C ILE A 48 -5.35 48.16 -5.16
N ASN A 49 -6.18 48.90 -5.88
CA ASN A 49 -6.13 48.98 -7.33
C ASN A 49 -5.53 50.32 -7.81
N PHE A 50 -4.23 50.31 -8.12
CA PHE A 50 -3.54 51.49 -8.66
C PHE A 50 -3.68 51.64 -10.18
N ALA A 51 -4.07 50.59 -10.90
CA ALA A 51 -4.16 50.58 -12.37
C ALA A 51 -5.61 50.55 -12.89
N SER A 52 -6.56 51.15 -12.15
CA SER A 52 -8.00 51.13 -12.53
C SER A 52 -8.35 52.04 -13.72
N ARG A 53 -7.47 52.98 -14.08
CA ARG A 53 -7.65 53.90 -15.21
C ARG A 53 -6.57 53.68 -16.27
N PRO A 54 -6.91 53.78 -17.57
CA PRO A 54 -5.91 53.70 -18.64
C PRO A 54 -4.87 54.83 -18.46
N ASN A 55 -3.59 54.46 -18.43
CA ASN A 55 -2.40 55.32 -18.30
C ASN A 55 -2.05 55.85 -16.89
N GLU A 56 -2.70 55.38 -15.82
CA GLU A 56 -2.25 55.68 -14.45
C GLU A 56 -1.19 54.67 -13.99
N ILE A 57 0.05 55.13 -13.87
CA ILE A 57 1.22 54.38 -13.40
C ILE A 57 1.61 54.95 -12.04
N VAL A 58 1.57 54.18 -10.96
CA VAL A 58 2.06 54.67 -9.67
C VAL A 58 3.58 54.66 -9.62
N ASP A 59 4.17 55.78 -9.23
CA ASP A 59 5.62 55.96 -9.08
C ASP A 59 6.05 55.77 -7.62
N LEU A 60 6.55 54.58 -7.29
CA LEU A 60 7.06 54.20 -5.97
C LEU A 60 8.58 54.08 -5.96
N ARG A 61 9.29 54.80 -6.85
CA ARG A 61 10.76 54.74 -6.91
C ARG A 61 11.40 54.99 -5.55
N SER A 62 12.40 54.21 -5.17
CA SER A 62 13.15 54.38 -3.91
C SER A 62 12.32 54.42 -2.62
N ALA A 63 11.03 54.05 -2.66
CA ALA A 63 10.18 53.95 -1.47
C ALA A 63 10.65 52.81 -0.55
N ILE A 64 10.48 52.98 0.76
CA ILE A 64 10.73 51.92 1.75
C ILE A 64 9.40 51.24 2.04
N LEU A 65 9.23 50.02 1.55
CA LEU A 65 8.04 49.17 1.63
C LEU A 65 8.34 47.86 2.37
N THR A 66 9.33 47.86 3.27
CA THR A 66 9.72 46.70 4.08
C THR A 66 8.53 46.14 4.87
N GLU A 67 8.33 44.82 4.81
CA GLU A 67 7.25 44.10 5.52
C GLU A 67 5.83 44.61 5.20
N THR A 68 5.64 45.31 4.07
CA THR A 68 4.34 45.82 3.63
C THR A 68 3.43 44.70 3.13
N ASN A 69 2.13 44.79 3.43
CA ASN A 69 1.13 43.90 2.87
C ASN A 69 0.51 44.48 1.60
N LEU A 70 0.91 43.96 0.45
CA LEU A 70 0.41 44.27 -0.89
C LEU A 70 -0.34 43.08 -1.52
N GLN A 71 -0.81 42.14 -0.71
CA GLN A 71 -1.49 40.93 -1.19
C GLN A 71 -2.66 41.30 -2.11
N GLY A 72 -2.69 40.75 -3.32
CA GLY A 72 -3.74 41.00 -4.32
C GLY A 72 -3.78 42.42 -4.89
N ALA A 73 -2.84 43.31 -4.55
CA ALA A 73 -2.81 44.68 -5.07
C ALA A 73 -2.57 44.69 -6.58
N ASN A 74 -3.16 45.65 -7.30
CA ASN A 74 -2.92 45.88 -8.72
C ASN A 74 -1.95 47.03 -8.92
N LEU A 75 -0.71 46.68 -9.20
CA LEU A 75 0.46 47.52 -9.47
C LEU A 75 0.88 47.45 -10.95
N SER A 76 -0.01 47.02 -11.86
CA SER A 76 0.34 46.85 -13.27
C SER A 76 0.87 48.14 -13.89
N GLY A 77 2.04 48.06 -14.52
CA GLY A 77 2.74 49.18 -15.17
C GLY A 77 3.47 50.13 -14.21
N SER A 78 3.38 49.93 -12.89
CA SER A 78 3.99 50.80 -11.89
C SER A 78 5.53 50.85 -11.98
N ILE A 79 6.12 51.89 -11.40
CA ILE A 79 7.57 52.07 -11.33
C ILE A 79 8.01 51.94 -9.87
N LEU A 80 8.77 50.90 -9.55
CA LEU A 80 9.34 50.64 -8.23
C LEU A 80 10.88 50.66 -8.26
N LEU A 81 11.50 51.32 -9.25
CA LEU A 81 12.96 51.38 -9.40
C LEU A 81 13.65 51.71 -8.05
N ALA A 82 14.60 50.87 -7.63
CA ALA A 82 15.38 51.00 -6.40
C ALA A 82 14.57 51.06 -5.07
N ALA A 83 13.30 50.61 -5.06
CA ALA A 83 12.50 50.50 -3.84
C ALA A 83 12.96 49.34 -2.93
N ASP A 84 12.76 49.47 -1.62
CA ASP A 84 13.03 48.42 -0.64
C ASP A 84 11.74 47.68 -0.26
N LEU A 85 11.59 46.44 -0.68
CA LEU A 85 10.42 45.59 -0.48
C LEU A 85 10.79 44.33 0.32
N GLN A 86 11.82 44.41 1.16
CA GLN A 86 12.25 43.28 2.00
C GLN A 86 11.07 42.69 2.76
N LYS A 87 10.87 41.37 2.63
CA LYS A 87 9.79 40.61 3.27
C LYS A 87 8.36 41.14 3.03
N ALA A 88 8.14 41.93 1.98
CA ALA A 88 6.80 42.37 1.61
C ALA A 88 5.94 41.18 1.13
N ASN A 89 4.65 41.20 1.45
CA ASN A 89 3.69 40.22 0.96
C ASN A 89 3.03 40.74 -0.32
N LEU A 90 3.38 40.16 -1.46
CA LEU A 90 2.84 40.44 -2.80
C LEU A 90 2.05 39.24 -3.35
N GLY A 91 1.59 38.33 -2.48
CA GLY A 91 0.85 37.13 -2.89
C GLY A 91 -0.38 37.48 -3.73
N GLY A 92 -0.52 36.91 -4.92
CA GLY A 92 -1.62 37.19 -5.85
C GLY A 92 -1.66 38.61 -6.42
N ALA A 93 -0.64 39.45 -6.17
CA ALA A 93 -0.60 40.82 -6.70
C ALA A 93 -0.46 40.83 -8.24
N ARG A 94 -0.98 41.87 -8.89
CA ARG A 94 -0.87 42.07 -10.34
C ARG A 94 0.22 43.10 -10.62
N LEU A 95 1.30 42.66 -11.24
CA LEU A 95 2.55 43.39 -11.50
C LEU A 95 2.91 43.35 -13.00
N LYS A 96 1.90 43.28 -13.88
CA LYS A 96 2.13 43.20 -15.33
C LYS A 96 2.91 44.41 -15.80
N LYS A 97 4.01 44.21 -16.52
CA LYS A 97 4.90 45.27 -17.04
C LYS A 97 5.42 46.26 -15.99
N THR A 98 5.47 45.85 -14.72
CA THR A 98 6.00 46.67 -13.63
C THR A 98 7.53 46.74 -13.70
N ASN A 99 8.09 47.91 -13.43
CA ASN A 99 9.54 48.09 -13.36
C ASN A 99 10.05 47.94 -11.92
N LEU A 100 10.68 46.81 -11.62
CA LEU A 100 11.30 46.43 -10.34
C LEU A 100 12.84 46.47 -10.41
N THR A 101 13.41 47.22 -11.36
CA THR A 101 14.87 47.32 -11.52
C THR A 101 15.53 47.79 -10.21
N GLU A 102 16.64 47.17 -9.81
CA GLU A 102 17.41 47.51 -8.60
C GLU A 102 16.63 47.45 -7.27
N THR A 103 15.46 46.80 -7.25
CA THR A 103 14.68 46.65 -6.01
C THR A 103 15.30 45.66 -5.04
N ASN A 104 15.11 45.89 -3.74
CA ASN A 104 15.42 44.89 -2.73
C ASN A 104 14.18 44.05 -2.42
N LEU A 105 14.13 42.83 -2.95
CA LEU A 105 13.05 41.86 -2.80
C LEU A 105 13.41 40.71 -1.84
N THR A 106 14.46 40.88 -1.02
CA THR A 106 14.96 39.81 -0.14
C THR A 106 13.84 39.31 0.78
N GLY A 107 13.50 38.02 0.68
CA GLY A 107 12.44 37.38 1.46
C GLY A 107 11.00 37.78 1.12
N ALA A 108 10.76 38.54 0.04
CA ALA A 108 9.41 38.93 -0.38
C ALA A 108 8.59 37.73 -0.91
N ASP A 109 7.27 37.75 -0.70
CA ASP A 109 6.37 36.68 -1.14
C ASP A 109 5.58 37.09 -2.40
N PHE A 110 5.83 36.43 -3.52
CA PHE A 110 5.12 36.59 -4.79
C PHE A 110 4.22 35.39 -5.11
N GLY A 111 3.83 34.58 -4.12
CA GLY A 111 2.99 33.39 -4.31
C GLY A 111 1.74 33.67 -5.15
N GLY A 112 1.63 33.08 -6.34
CA GLY A 112 0.50 33.30 -7.26
C GLY A 112 0.40 34.70 -7.88
N ALA A 113 1.44 35.53 -7.77
CA ALA A 113 1.45 36.88 -8.35
C ALA A 113 1.60 36.86 -9.88
N VAL A 114 1.13 37.91 -10.55
CA VAL A 114 1.14 38.03 -12.01
C VAL A 114 2.17 39.08 -12.44
N LEU A 115 3.35 38.64 -12.85
CA LEU A 115 4.51 39.44 -13.25
C LEU A 115 4.76 39.44 -14.76
N VAL A 116 3.73 39.22 -15.58
CA VAL A 116 3.86 39.14 -17.04
C VAL A 116 4.53 40.40 -17.61
N GLY A 117 5.68 40.23 -18.26
CA GLY A 117 6.49 41.31 -18.83
C GLY A 117 7.14 42.26 -17.81
N ALA A 118 7.20 41.90 -16.52
CA ALA A 118 7.86 42.70 -15.50
C ALA A 118 9.39 42.74 -15.70
N ILE A 119 10.04 43.81 -15.28
CA ILE A 119 11.49 44.01 -15.40
C ILE A 119 12.10 43.92 -14.01
N LEU A 120 12.92 42.90 -13.74
CA LEU A 120 13.59 42.67 -12.45
C LEU A 120 15.12 42.80 -12.55
N ALA A 121 15.62 43.59 -13.50
CA ALA A 121 17.06 43.75 -13.71
C ALA A 121 17.76 44.24 -12.43
N ARG A 122 18.84 43.58 -12.01
CA ARG A 122 19.60 43.89 -10.78
C ARG A 122 18.79 43.88 -9.47
N ALA A 123 17.61 43.27 -9.45
CA ALA A 123 16.84 43.12 -8.21
C ALA A 123 17.48 42.08 -7.29
N LYS A 124 17.49 42.34 -5.98
CA LYS A 124 17.98 41.39 -4.96
C LYS A 124 16.84 40.49 -4.52
N VAL A 125 16.87 39.21 -4.88
CA VAL A 125 15.75 38.27 -4.69
C VAL A 125 16.08 37.13 -3.72
N ALA A 126 17.15 37.23 -2.94
CA ALA A 126 17.55 36.18 -2.00
C ALA A 126 16.39 35.78 -1.08
N GLY A 127 15.98 34.50 -1.16
CA GLY A 127 14.90 33.94 -0.36
C GLY A 127 13.49 34.43 -0.70
N ALA A 128 13.30 35.20 -1.78
CA ALA A 128 11.98 35.54 -2.31
C ALA A 128 11.23 34.28 -2.80
N ASN A 129 9.91 34.30 -2.72
CA ASN A 129 9.06 33.17 -3.11
C ASN A 129 8.28 33.49 -4.39
N PHE A 130 8.60 32.89 -5.54
CA PHE A 130 7.83 33.04 -6.79
C PHE A 130 6.90 31.84 -7.05
N ARG A 131 6.51 31.11 -6.00
CA ARG A 131 5.71 29.90 -6.18
C ARG A 131 4.40 30.19 -6.90
N ASP A 132 4.06 29.38 -7.90
CA ASP A 132 2.83 29.52 -8.70
C ASP A 132 2.67 30.90 -9.38
N ALA A 133 3.73 31.71 -9.48
CA ALA A 133 3.69 33.04 -10.09
C ALA A 133 3.70 32.96 -11.63
N GLU A 134 3.07 33.93 -12.29
CA GLU A 134 3.08 34.08 -13.75
C GLU A 134 4.18 35.06 -14.18
N LEU A 135 5.28 34.55 -14.74
CA LEU A 135 6.49 35.29 -15.13
C LEU A 135 6.68 35.33 -16.66
N GLN A 136 5.61 35.14 -17.43
CA GLN A 136 5.66 35.15 -18.89
C GLN A 136 6.33 36.44 -19.41
N ASP A 137 7.30 36.31 -20.30
CA ASP A 137 8.08 37.41 -20.89
C ASP A 137 8.78 38.36 -19.89
N ALA A 138 8.91 37.96 -18.61
CA ALA A 138 9.60 38.77 -17.60
C ALA A 138 11.13 38.79 -17.83
N ASP A 139 11.77 39.91 -17.52
CA ASP A 139 13.23 40.05 -17.60
C ASP A 139 13.88 39.74 -16.24
N LEU A 140 14.47 38.54 -16.14
CA LEU A 140 15.07 37.98 -14.92
C LEU A 140 16.59 37.84 -15.05
N CYS A 141 17.21 38.29 -16.15
CA CYS A 141 18.58 37.92 -16.53
C CYS A 141 19.67 38.34 -15.54
N THR A 142 19.46 39.41 -14.78
CA THR A 142 20.51 40.05 -13.96
C THR A 142 20.15 40.15 -12.48
N MET A 143 19.23 39.31 -11.99
CA MET A 143 18.86 39.29 -10.57
C MET A 143 20.00 38.77 -9.69
N GLU A 144 20.08 39.27 -8.46
CA GLU A 144 21.06 38.85 -7.46
C GLU A 144 20.42 37.91 -6.42
N GLY A 145 21.11 36.82 -6.06
CA GLY A 145 20.64 35.86 -5.06
C GLY A 145 19.48 34.99 -5.53
N PHE A 146 19.40 34.75 -6.85
CA PHE A 146 18.37 33.91 -7.47
C PHE A 146 18.80 32.45 -7.55
N TYR A 147 17.93 31.55 -7.09
CA TYR A 147 18.12 30.10 -7.10
C TYR A 147 16.91 29.42 -7.74
N GLY A 148 17.13 28.27 -8.40
CA GLY A 148 16.09 27.61 -9.21
C GLY A 148 14.85 27.14 -8.43
N ASP A 149 15.00 26.85 -7.13
CA ASP A 149 13.91 26.42 -6.24
C ASP A 149 12.86 27.52 -5.98
N GLN A 150 13.22 28.79 -6.18
CA GLN A 150 12.33 29.93 -6.01
C GLN A 150 11.20 29.95 -7.07
N LEU A 151 11.36 29.24 -8.18
CA LEU A 151 10.38 29.12 -9.28
C LEU A 151 9.43 27.92 -9.15
N SER A 152 9.38 27.25 -7.99
CA SER A 152 8.48 26.11 -7.73
C SER A 152 7.06 26.38 -8.24
N GLY A 153 6.60 25.63 -9.24
CA GLY A 153 5.24 25.79 -9.79
C GLY A 153 4.97 27.06 -10.59
N ALA A 154 5.95 27.95 -10.77
CA ALA A 154 5.79 29.17 -11.56
C ALA A 154 5.61 28.89 -13.06
N SER A 155 5.06 29.84 -13.80
CA SER A 155 4.99 29.83 -15.26
C SER A 155 6.00 30.81 -15.84
N VAL A 156 7.01 30.31 -16.55
CA VAL A 156 8.09 31.12 -17.16
C VAL A 156 8.19 31.11 -18.71
N PRO A 157 7.12 30.92 -19.51
CA PRO A 157 7.23 30.99 -20.97
C PRO A 157 7.84 32.31 -21.45
N GLY A 158 8.86 32.27 -22.30
CA GLY A 158 9.48 33.47 -22.87
C GLY A 158 10.23 34.36 -21.88
N ALA A 159 10.29 33.98 -20.59
CA ALA A 159 11.05 34.72 -19.58
C ALA A 159 12.55 34.67 -19.88
N LYS A 160 13.24 35.81 -19.71
CA LYS A 160 14.69 35.86 -19.89
C LYS A 160 15.39 35.45 -18.59
N LEU A 161 15.84 34.19 -18.52
CA LEU A 161 16.50 33.63 -17.33
C LEU A 161 18.02 33.87 -17.33
N PRO A 162 18.68 33.88 -16.14
CA PRO A 162 20.13 33.85 -16.00
C PRO A 162 20.75 32.58 -16.60
N ASP A 163 21.99 32.66 -17.10
CA ASP A 163 22.68 31.54 -17.76
C ASP A 163 22.83 30.31 -16.86
N GLU A 164 22.94 30.50 -15.55
CA GLU A 164 23.07 29.44 -14.55
C GLU A 164 21.83 28.53 -14.45
N ILE A 165 20.66 29.00 -14.92
CA ILE A 165 19.36 28.30 -14.83
C ILE A 165 18.84 27.89 -16.21
N LYS A 166 19.50 28.31 -17.31
CA LYS A 166 19.07 27.99 -18.69
C LYS A 166 19.16 26.51 -19.03
N SER A 167 20.16 25.80 -18.50
CA SER A 167 20.25 24.34 -18.64
C SER A 167 19.62 23.69 -17.41
N PHE A 168 18.32 23.37 -17.47
CA PHE A 168 17.71 22.52 -16.45
C PHE A 168 18.26 21.08 -16.55
N TYR A 169 19.50 20.84 -16.09
CA TYR A 169 20.10 19.50 -15.90
C TYR A 169 19.19 18.60 -15.03
N ALA A 170 18.30 19.25 -14.26
CA ALA A 170 17.22 18.63 -13.53
C ALA A 170 16.24 17.81 -14.41
N LEU A 171 15.95 18.22 -15.66
CA LEU A 171 14.97 17.53 -16.52
C LEU A 171 15.46 16.14 -16.96
N GLU A 172 16.71 16.03 -17.42
CA GLU A 172 17.31 14.73 -17.80
C GLU A 172 17.35 13.77 -16.59
N THR A 173 17.63 14.31 -15.41
CA THR A 173 17.67 13.49 -14.19
C THR A 173 16.27 13.04 -13.74
N ILE A 174 15.23 13.82 -14.04
CA ILE A 174 13.83 13.46 -13.76
C ILE A 174 13.34 12.40 -14.74
N GLU A 175 13.63 12.53 -16.03
CA GLU A 175 13.25 11.52 -17.04
C GLU A 175 13.82 10.14 -16.70
N LYS A 176 15.09 10.10 -16.28
CA LYS A 176 15.72 8.87 -15.77
C LYS A 176 15.00 8.34 -14.52
N ALA A 177 14.72 9.20 -13.55
CA ALA A 177 14.03 8.79 -12.32
C ALA A 177 12.62 8.24 -12.60
N CYS A 178 11.87 8.85 -13.53
CA CYS A 178 10.58 8.34 -14.01
C CYS A 178 10.74 6.95 -14.63
N THR A 179 11.71 6.76 -15.53
CA THR A 179 11.99 5.47 -16.17
C THR A 179 12.32 4.37 -15.15
N ASP A 180 13.15 4.68 -14.16
CA ASP A 180 13.49 3.75 -13.08
C ASP A 180 12.24 3.36 -12.28
N ALA A 181 11.41 4.34 -11.88
CA ALA A 181 10.14 4.07 -11.21
C ALA A 181 9.20 3.19 -12.05
N ARG A 182 9.32 3.21 -13.38
CA ARG A 182 8.49 2.43 -14.32
C ARG A 182 8.75 0.99 -14.21
N THR A 183 10.03 0.72 -14.29
CA THR A 183 10.55 -0.62 -14.33
C THR A 183 10.18 -1.29 -13.02
N VAL A 184 10.32 -0.58 -11.89
CA VAL A 184 9.93 -1.09 -10.57
C VAL A 184 8.42 -1.25 -10.44
N PHE A 185 7.61 -0.30 -10.89
CA PHE A 185 6.15 -0.39 -10.82
C PHE A 185 5.62 -1.57 -11.64
N LEU A 186 6.08 -1.72 -12.89
CA LEU A 186 5.69 -2.83 -13.76
C LEU A 186 6.17 -4.18 -13.21
N ALA A 187 7.39 -4.25 -12.69
CA ALA A 187 7.89 -5.46 -12.03
C ALA A 187 7.04 -5.84 -10.80
N THR A 188 6.62 -4.85 -10.01
CA THR A 188 5.73 -5.04 -8.86
C THR A 188 4.36 -5.55 -9.30
N LEU A 189 3.79 -4.97 -10.36
CA LEU A 189 2.50 -5.39 -10.93
C LEU A 189 2.56 -6.83 -11.44
N VAL A 190 3.61 -7.18 -12.19
CA VAL A 190 3.85 -8.55 -12.68
C VAL A 190 4.00 -9.52 -11.50
N GLY A 191 4.75 -9.13 -10.46
CA GLY A 191 4.87 -9.91 -9.23
C GLY A 191 3.53 -10.15 -8.53
N CYS A 192 2.68 -9.13 -8.46
CA CYS A 192 1.34 -9.25 -7.87
C CYS A 192 0.44 -10.18 -8.69
N VAL A 193 0.44 -10.04 -10.03
CA VAL A 193 -0.34 -10.91 -10.93
C VAL A 193 0.13 -12.36 -10.84
N TYR A 194 1.44 -12.58 -10.86
CA TYR A 194 2.04 -13.90 -10.71
C TYR A 194 1.65 -14.56 -9.38
N THR A 195 1.67 -13.77 -8.31
CA THR A 195 1.25 -14.22 -6.99
C THR A 195 -0.23 -14.58 -6.99
N ALA A 196 -1.10 -13.72 -7.51
CA ALA A 196 -2.54 -13.99 -7.61
C ALA A 196 -2.86 -15.27 -8.41
N LEU A 197 -2.17 -15.49 -9.53
CA LEU A 197 -2.30 -16.73 -10.32
C LEU A 197 -1.88 -17.94 -9.49
N THR A 198 -0.74 -17.87 -8.81
CA THR A 198 -0.23 -18.95 -7.96
C THR A 198 -1.20 -19.28 -6.82
N LEU A 199 -1.79 -18.26 -6.18
CA LEU A 199 -2.82 -18.44 -5.14
C LEU A 199 -4.05 -19.16 -5.70
N GLY A 200 -4.52 -18.74 -6.89
CA GLY A 200 -5.69 -19.32 -7.54
C GLY A 200 -5.52 -20.77 -7.96
N THR A 201 -4.28 -21.21 -8.22
CA THR A 201 -3.99 -22.60 -8.63
C THR A 201 -3.53 -23.51 -7.50
N THR A 202 -3.19 -22.96 -6.33
CA THR A 202 -2.68 -23.75 -5.19
C THR A 202 -3.84 -24.35 -4.40
N THR A 203 -3.93 -25.69 -4.33
CA THR A 203 -4.86 -26.42 -3.45
C THR A 203 -4.27 -26.61 -2.05
N ASP A 204 -5.10 -26.95 -1.06
CA ASP A 204 -4.63 -27.18 0.31
C ASP A 204 -3.69 -28.38 0.41
N SER A 205 -3.98 -29.45 -0.37
CA SER A 205 -3.09 -30.60 -0.50
C SER A 205 -1.69 -30.18 -0.97
N VAL A 206 -1.59 -29.32 -1.99
CA VAL A 206 -0.31 -28.84 -2.50
C VAL A 206 0.40 -27.94 -1.49
N LEU A 207 -0.34 -27.04 -0.84
CA LEU A 207 0.22 -26.10 0.15
C LEU A 207 0.79 -26.83 1.37
N ILE A 208 0.02 -27.74 1.94
CA ILE A 208 0.32 -28.38 3.23
C ILE A 208 1.28 -29.55 3.06
N ALA A 209 1.09 -30.38 2.03
CA ALA A 209 2.02 -31.48 1.74
C ALA A 209 3.31 -31.03 1.04
N ASN A 210 3.37 -29.76 0.63
CA ASN A 210 4.49 -29.18 -0.12
C ASN A 210 4.91 -30.04 -1.33
N SER A 211 3.91 -30.60 -2.02
CA SER A 211 4.10 -31.70 -2.99
C SER A 211 4.42 -31.22 -4.41
N SER A 212 4.24 -29.93 -4.70
CA SER A 212 4.52 -29.32 -6.01
C SER A 212 5.61 -28.24 -5.92
N SER A 213 6.18 -27.89 -7.06
CA SER A 213 7.08 -26.75 -7.21
C SER A 213 6.54 -25.77 -8.24
N THR A 214 6.87 -24.51 -8.05
CA THR A 214 6.52 -23.42 -8.95
C THR A 214 7.84 -22.83 -9.49
N PRO A 215 7.99 -22.63 -10.82
CA PRO A 215 9.18 -21.99 -11.37
C PRO A 215 9.23 -20.53 -10.95
N LEU A 216 10.40 -19.99 -10.59
CA LEU A 216 10.53 -18.54 -10.46
C LEU A 216 10.44 -17.87 -11.84
N PRO A 217 9.69 -16.75 -11.96
CA PRO A 217 9.74 -15.95 -13.17
C PRO A 217 11.19 -15.51 -13.43
N ILE A 218 11.62 -15.57 -14.69
CA ILE A 218 12.95 -15.17 -15.20
C ILE A 218 14.08 -16.18 -14.96
N ILE A 219 14.23 -16.74 -13.75
CA ILE A 219 15.36 -17.64 -13.42
C ILE A 219 15.03 -19.10 -13.76
N GLY A 220 13.74 -19.47 -13.79
CA GLY A 220 13.28 -20.83 -14.13
C GLY A 220 13.60 -21.88 -13.06
N THR A 221 14.15 -21.48 -11.92
CA THR A 221 14.43 -22.36 -10.79
C THR A 221 13.12 -22.79 -10.12
N GLN A 222 12.97 -24.10 -9.91
CA GLN A 222 11.82 -24.67 -9.24
C GLN A 222 11.93 -24.44 -7.73
N ILE A 223 10.97 -23.73 -7.15
CA ILE A 223 10.88 -23.54 -5.70
C ILE A 223 9.65 -24.29 -5.20
N PRO A 224 9.75 -25.06 -4.10
CA PRO A 224 8.58 -25.68 -3.48
C PRO A 224 7.51 -24.63 -3.16
N ILE A 225 6.23 -24.99 -3.26
CA ILE A 225 5.13 -24.02 -3.04
C ILE A 225 5.26 -23.34 -1.67
N LEU A 226 5.64 -24.07 -0.62
CA LEU A 226 5.82 -23.47 0.70
C LEU A 226 6.91 -22.37 0.69
N GLY A 227 8.00 -22.60 -0.05
CA GLY A 227 9.05 -21.60 -0.25
C GLY A 227 8.56 -20.36 -0.99
N PHE A 228 7.63 -20.52 -1.93
CA PHE A 228 6.99 -19.38 -2.60
C PHE A 228 6.20 -18.50 -1.61
N TYR A 229 5.37 -19.10 -0.74
CA TYR A 229 4.61 -18.35 0.27
C TYR A 229 5.52 -17.64 1.27
N ILE A 230 6.74 -18.12 1.50
CA ILE A 230 7.72 -17.46 2.38
C ILE A 230 8.43 -16.31 1.65
N VAL A 231 8.89 -16.54 0.42
CA VAL A 231 9.79 -15.60 -0.28
C VAL A 231 9.02 -14.49 -1.03
N ALA A 232 7.88 -14.80 -1.62
CA ALA A 232 7.11 -13.84 -2.42
C ALA A 232 6.68 -12.59 -1.62
N PRO A 233 6.18 -12.70 -0.36
CA PRO A 233 5.85 -11.54 0.45
C PRO A 233 7.02 -10.56 0.64
N PHE A 234 8.23 -11.06 0.93
CA PHE A 234 9.42 -10.22 1.10
C PHE A 234 9.82 -9.50 -0.18
N ILE A 235 9.79 -10.21 -1.33
CA ILE A 235 10.12 -9.60 -2.62
C ILE A 235 9.11 -8.51 -2.97
N LEU A 236 7.81 -8.79 -2.81
CA LEU A 236 6.75 -7.80 -3.06
C LEU A 236 6.89 -6.59 -2.15
N PHE A 237 7.11 -6.79 -0.86
CA PHE A 237 7.30 -5.70 0.09
C PHE A 237 8.56 -4.87 -0.21
N GLY A 238 9.68 -5.52 -0.56
CA GLY A 238 10.93 -4.85 -0.93
C GLY A 238 10.79 -4.00 -2.20
N LEU A 239 10.19 -4.56 -3.26
CA LEU A 239 9.88 -3.83 -4.49
C LEU A 239 8.94 -2.64 -4.22
N TYR A 240 7.95 -2.84 -3.35
CA TYR A 240 7.01 -1.79 -2.95
C TYR A 240 7.67 -0.64 -2.20
N VAL A 241 8.54 -0.94 -1.24
CA VAL A 241 9.37 0.06 -0.54
C VAL A 241 10.22 0.82 -1.55
N TYR A 242 10.91 0.11 -2.45
CA TYR A 242 11.78 0.73 -3.45
C TYR A 242 10.99 1.62 -4.41
N PHE A 243 9.83 1.17 -4.90
CA PHE A 243 8.92 1.96 -5.73
C PHE A 243 8.51 3.27 -5.05
N HIS A 244 8.14 3.23 -3.77
CA HIS A 244 7.77 4.43 -3.03
C HIS A 244 8.96 5.40 -2.81
N LEU A 245 10.17 4.88 -2.65
CA LEU A 245 11.38 5.71 -2.60
C LEU A 245 11.67 6.38 -3.96
N CYS A 246 11.53 5.65 -5.07
CA CYS A 246 11.64 6.21 -6.41
C CYS A 246 10.60 7.32 -6.65
N MET A 247 9.34 7.06 -6.27
CA MET A 247 8.28 8.07 -6.32
C MET A 247 8.67 9.31 -5.51
N GLN A 248 9.09 9.15 -4.25
CA GLN A 248 9.48 10.30 -3.40
C GLN A 248 10.60 11.13 -4.03
N ASN A 249 11.60 10.49 -4.62
CA ASN A 249 12.68 11.17 -5.33
C ASN A 249 12.16 11.97 -6.55
N ILE A 250 11.17 11.46 -7.27
CA ILE A 250 10.51 12.20 -8.37
C ILE A 250 9.75 13.41 -7.81
N TRP A 251 8.97 13.23 -6.75
CA TRP A 251 8.18 14.31 -6.14
C TRP A 251 9.05 15.46 -5.61
N GLU A 252 10.14 15.15 -4.92
CA GLU A 252 11.08 16.16 -4.41
C GLU A 252 11.74 16.96 -5.55
N ARG A 253 12.02 16.33 -6.68
CA ARG A 253 12.59 16.99 -7.87
C ARG A 253 11.57 17.80 -8.67
N LEU A 254 10.35 17.29 -8.83
CA LEU A 254 9.28 18.03 -9.51
C LEU A 254 8.84 19.26 -8.70
N GLY A 255 8.86 19.16 -7.37
CA GLY A 255 8.49 20.27 -6.48
C GLY A 255 9.37 21.51 -6.62
N THR A 256 10.59 21.40 -7.14
CA THR A 256 11.49 22.55 -7.35
C THR A 256 11.40 23.17 -8.74
N LEU A 257 10.71 22.53 -9.69
CA LEU A 257 10.61 22.99 -11.06
C LEU A 257 9.44 23.97 -11.28
N PRO A 258 9.54 24.85 -12.28
CA PRO A 258 8.39 25.63 -12.75
C PRO A 258 7.33 24.70 -13.38
N ALA A 259 6.05 25.07 -13.24
CA ALA A 259 4.93 24.34 -13.83
C ALA A 259 4.91 24.46 -15.36
N VAL A 260 5.32 25.61 -15.91
CA VAL A 260 5.46 25.83 -17.35
C VAL A 260 6.88 26.30 -17.65
N LEU A 261 7.58 25.55 -18.48
CA LEU A 261 8.98 25.75 -18.84
C LEU A 261 9.18 26.96 -19.78
N PRO A 262 10.42 27.43 -19.97
CA PRO A 262 10.70 28.57 -20.86
C PRO A 262 10.29 28.36 -22.32
N ASP A 263 10.26 27.10 -22.77
CA ASP A 263 9.81 26.68 -24.09
C ASP A 263 8.27 26.60 -24.21
N GLY A 264 7.54 26.91 -23.14
CA GLY A 264 6.08 26.86 -23.07
C GLY A 264 5.50 25.46 -22.84
N ARG A 265 6.34 24.42 -22.72
CA ARG A 265 5.85 23.08 -22.36
C ARG A 265 5.52 23.02 -20.87
N HIS A 266 4.46 22.30 -20.54
CA HIS A 266 4.13 22.00 -19.16
C HIS A 266 5.07 20.94 -18.60
N VAL A 267 5.41 21.03 -17.31
CA VAL A 267 6.38 20.13 -16.66
C VAL A 267 5.95 18.66 -16.70
N ASP A 268 4.64 18.42 -16.68
CA ASP A 268 4.05 17.08 -16.76
C ASP A 268 4.17 16.46 -18.16
N LYS A 269 4.14 17.28 -19.21
CA LYS A 269 4.37 16.82 -20.59
C LYS A 269 5.86 16.71 -20.92
N ALA A 270 6.71 17.44 -20.19
CA ALA A 270 8.15 17.43 -20.40
C ALA A 270 8.87 16.27 -19.68
N ALA A 271 8.29 15.73 -18.61
CA ALA A 271 8.93 14.73 -17.73
C ALA A 271 8.49 13.26 -18.00
N ASP A 272 8.42 12.86 -19.29
CA ASP A 272 7.85 11.59 -19.80
C ASP A 272 6.42 11.29 -19.29
N PRO A 273 5.37 11.32 -20.15
CA PRO A 273 4.00 11.13 -19.71
C PRO A 273 3.76 9.74 -19.08
N TRP A 274 3.66 9.69 -17.75
CA TRP A 274 3.26 8.48 -17.04
C TRP A 274 1.96 8.63 -16.24
N LEU A 275 1.26 7.51 -16.05
CA LEU A 275 0.14 7.24 -15.14
C LEU A 275 0.11 8.01 -13.80
N PHE A 276 1.26 8.39 -13.21
CA PHE A 276 1.37 9.00 -11.88
C PHE A 276 1.55 10.52 -11.90
N LEU A 277 1.83 11.11 -13.06
CA LEU A 277 1.86 12.57 -13.22
C LEU A 277 0.46 13.21 -13.12
N GLY A 278 -0.61 12.45 -13.29
CA GLY A 278 -1.98 12.93 -13.02
C GLY A 278 -2.19 13.40 -11.57
N LEU A 279 -1.45 12.84 -10.61
CA LEU A 279 -1.43 13.30 -9.22
C LEU A 279 -0.66 14.63 -9.09
N VAL A 280 0.39 14.85 -9.90
CA VAL A 280 1.18 16.10 -9.96
C VAL A 280 0.30 17.26 -10.44
N GLN A 281 -0.52 17.05 -11.47
CA GLN A 281 -1.48 18.04 -12.00
C GLN A 281 -2.50 18.50 -10.95
N SER A 282 -2.81 17.66 -9.96
CA SER A 282 -3.73 18.03 -8.88
C SER A 282 -3.16 19.10 -7.95
N HIS A 283 -1.83 19.24 -7.93
CA HIS A 283 -1.10 20.06 -6.96
C HIS A 283 -0.60 21.39 -7.52
N PHE A 284 -0.26 21.45 -8.81
CA PHE A 284 0.04 22.71 -9.48
C PHE A 284 -1.24 23.39 -9.94
N THR A 285 -1.49 24.60 -9.43
CA THR A 285 -2.70 25.36 -9.73
C THR A 285 -2.80 25.71 -11.22
N LEU A 286 -1.65 25.97 -11.86
CA LEU A 286 -1.50 26.35 -13.27
C LEU A 286 -1.60 25.17 -14.27
N LEU A 287 -1.66 23.92 -13.80
CA LEU A 287 -1.76 22.71 -14.65
C LEU A 287 -3.18 22.15 -14.79
N LYS A 288 -4.22 22.84 -14.29
CA LYS A 288 -5.60 22.31 -14.24
C LYS A 288 -6.31 22.29 -15.60
N GLU A 289 -5.97 21.33 -16.46
CA GLU A 289 -6.87 20.85 -17.52
C GLU A 289 -7.45 19.48 -17.10
N ARG A 290 -8.70 19.47 -16.64
CA ARG A 290 -9.35 18.23 -16.16
C ARG A 290 -10.32 17.69 -17.20
N THR A 291 -9.92 16.65 -17.92
CA THR A 291 -10.86 15.79 -18.66
C THR A 291 -11.37 14.68 -17.74
N PHE A 292 -12.58 14.17 -17.97
CA PHE A 292 -13.13 13.06 -17.17
C PHE A 292 -12.24 11.80 -17.22
N LEU A 293 -11.64 11.53 -18.38
CA LEU A 293 -10.74 10.39 -18.57
C LEU A 293 -9.45 10.52 -17.76
N SER A 294 -8.84 11.72 -17.68
CA SER A 294 -7.64 11.92 -16.88
C SER A 294 -7.91 11.74 -15.38
N TYR A 295 -9.12 12.08 -14.92
CA TYR A 295 -9.54 11.82 -13.55
C TYR A 295 -9.65 10.31 -13.24
N ILE A 296 -10.33 9.53 -14.09
CA ILE A 296 -10.43 8.07 -13.90
C ILE A 296 -9.05 7.42 -13.90
N GLN A 297 -8.21 7.79 -14.87
CA GLN A 297 -6.84 7.28 -14.94
C GLN A 297 -6.07 7.56 -13.64
N ALA A 298 -6.15 8.77 -13.10
CA ALA A 298 -5.48 9.12 -11.84
C ALA A 298 -5.98 8.29 -10.66
N VAL A 299 -7.30 8.04 -10.57
CA VAL A 299 -7.89 7.20 -9.51
C VAL A 299 -7.39 5.76 -9.63
N VAL A 300 -7.47 5.15 -10.82
CA VAL A 300 -7.01 3.77 -11.04
C VAL A 300 -5.53 3.63 -10.74
N SER A 301 -4.72 4.58 -11.20
CA SER A 301 -3.27 4.61 -10.93
C SER A 301 -2.99 4.65 -9.44
N SER A 302 -3.68 5.53 -8.72
CA SER A 302 -3.54 5.69 -7.28
C SER A 302 -3.94 4.42 -6.52
N LEU A 303 -5.03 3.76 -6.94
CA LEU A 303 -5.43 2.48 -6.36
C LEU A 303 -4.37 1.41 -6.62
N LEU A 304 -3.84 1.31 -7.84
CA LEU A 304 -2.81 0.33 -8.17
C LEU A 304 -1.50 0.60 -7.41
N ALA A 305 -1.00 1.82 -7.38
CA ALA A 305 0.28 2.12 -6.72
C ALA A 305 0.24 1.97 -5.20
N TRP A 306 -0.90 2.25 -4.55
CA TRP A 306 -0.97 2.20 -3.09
C TRP A 306 -1.56 0.91 -2.54
N TRP A 307 -2.48 0.25 -3.25
CA TRP A 307 -3.26 -0.86 -2.68
C TRP A 307 -2.99 -2.23 -3.27
N ILE A 308 -2.38 -2.35 -4.46
CA ILE A 308 -2.22 -3.68 -5.08
C ILE A 308 -1.32 -4.61 -4.24
N VAL A 309 -0.23 -4.09 -3.68
CA VAL A 309 0.69 -4.87 -2.85
C VAL A 309 0.06 -5.23 -1.51
N PRO A 310 -0.51 -4.29 -0.72
CA PRO A 310 -1.24 -4.64 0.48
C PRO A 310 -2.34 -5.68 0.25
N LEU A 311 -3.11 -5.55 -0.83
CA LEU A 311 -4.14 -6.53 -1.18
C LEU A 311 -3.54 -7.91 -1.48
N THR A 312 -2.44 -7.96 -2.23
CA THR A 312 -1.76 -9.23 -2.55
C THR A 312 -1.20 -9.91 -1.29
N LEU A 313 -0.59 -9.14 -0.39
CA LEU A 313 -0.07 -9.64 0.89
C LEU A 313 -1.20 -10.12 1.82
N PHE A 314 -2.33 -9.43 1.84
CA PHE A 314 -3.52 -9.86 2.55
C PHE A 314 -4.06 -11.19 2.01
N LEU A 315 -4.15 -11.34 0.69
CA LEU A 315 -4.61 -12.58 0.06
C LEU A 315 -3.65 -13.75 0.34
N LEU A 316 -2.34 -13.50 0.31
CA LEU A 316 -1.33 -14.47 0.72
C LEU A 316 -1.56 -14.93 2.16
N TRP A 317 -1.75 -13.98 3.07
CA TRP A 317 -2.01 -14.27 4.49
C TRP A 317 -3.26 -15.12 4.65
N VAL A 318 -4.41 -14.70 4.11
CA VAL A 318 -5.68 -15.43 4.21
C VAL A 318 -5.56 -16.84 3.63
N ARG A 319 -4.88 -16.99 2.48
CA ARG A 319 -4.68 -18.30 1.84
C ARG A 319 -3.79 -19.21 2.70
N TYR A 320 -2.76 -18.64 3.31
CA TYR A 320 -1.79 -19.36 4.14
C TYR A 320 -2.34 -19.77 5.50
N LEU A 321 -3.40 -19.09 6.00
CA LEU A 321 -4.05 -19.47 7.26
C LEU A 321 -4.43 -20.95 7.32
N ARG A 322 -4.78 -21.58 6.19
CA ARG A 322 -5.13 -23.01 6.13
C ARG A 322 -3.99 -23.97 6.49
N ALA A 323 -2.74 -23.51 6.44
CA ALA A 323 -1.58 -24.31 6.85
C ALA A 323 -1.43 -24.37 8.39
N HIS A 324 -2.21 -23.58 9.14
CA HIS A 324 -2.19 -23.48 10.61
C HIS A 324 -0.78 -23.31 11.23
N ASN A 325 0.15 -22.73 10.49
CA ASN A 325 1.52 -22.47 10.92
C ASN A 325 1.66 -21.02 11.41
N TRP A 326 1.81 -20.86 12.73
CA TRP A 326 1.83 -19.55 13.38
C TRP A 326 3.03 -18.67 13.03
N ILE A 327 4.20 -19.26 12.72
CA ILE A 327 5.44 -18.50 12.46
C ILE A 327 5.30 -17.70 11.16
N TRP A 328 5.02 -18.40 10.06
CA TRP A 328 4.92 -17.79 8.74
C TRP A 328 3.65 -16.96 8.60
N ALA A 329 2.54 -17.36 9.23
CA ALA A 329 1.34 -16.52 9.25
C ALA A 329 1.59 -15.17 9.95
N THR A 330 2.41 -15.14 11.02
CA THR A 330 2.79 -13.88 11.68
C THR A 330 3.64 -13.00 10.77
N GLU A 331 4.59 -13.58 10.04
CA GLU A 331 5.41 -12.86 9.05
C GLU A 331 4.55 -12.18 7.98
N HIS A 332 3.57 -12.89 7.43
CA HIS A 332 2.62 -12.32 6.46
C HIS A 332 1.82 -11.14 7.06
N ILE A 333 1.37 -11.24 8.31
CA ILE A 333 0.68 -10.13 9.00
C ILE A 333 1.59 -8.91 9.09
N VAL A 334 2.86 -9.10 9.50
CA VAL A 334 3.83 -8.01 9.64
C VAL A 334 4.04 -7.30 8.31
N LEU A 335 4.23 -8.03 7.22
CA LEU A 335 4.43 -7.42 5.90
C LEU A 335 3.16 -6.76 5.36
N PHE A 336 1.99 -7.38 5.52
CA PHE A 336 0.72 -6.78 5.14
C PHE A 336 0.48 -5.46 5.89
N VAL A 337 0.51 -5.49 7.22
CA VAL A 337 0.29 -4.32 8.07
C VAL A 337 1.35 -3.24 7.80
N GLY A 338 2.62 -3.65 7.66
CA GLY A 338 3.73 -2.77 7.30
C GLY A 338 3.52 -2.09 5.95
N SER A 339 2.98 -2.79 4.95
CA SER A 339 2.70 -2.22 3.63
C SER A 339 1.58 -1.17 3.69
N VAL A 340 0.52 -1.41 4.47
CA VAL A 340 -0.55 -0.43 4.69
C VAL A 340 -0.01 0.81 5.40
N ALA A 341 0.75 0.64 6.47
CA ALA A 341 1.36 1.76 7.21
C ALA A 341 2.29 2.58 6.31
N LEU A 342 3.13 1.92 5.50
CA LEU A 342 4.01 2.56 4.54
C LEU A 342 3.23 3.35 3.49
N SER A 343 2.15 2.77 2.94
CA SER A 343 1.30 3.41 1.94
C SER A 343 0.73 4.74 2.43
N VAL A 344 0.17 4.74 3.66
CA VAL A 344 -0.43 5.92 4.29
C VAL A 344 0.64 6.97 4.59
N TYR A 345 1.79 6.54 5.11
CA TYR A 345 2.91 7.45 5.39
C TYR A 345 3.43 8.13 4.11
N MET A 346 3.71 7.34 3.07
CA MET A 346 4.27 7.85 1.82
C MET A 346 3.28 8.72 1.06
N TYR A 347 1.97 8.41 1.10
CA TYR A 347 0.93 9.28 0.55
C TYR A 347 0.94 10.67 1.22
N ARG A 348 0.90 10.71 2.57
CA ARG A 348 0.92 11.98 3.33
C ARG A 348 2.19 12.78 3.03
N ARG A 349 3.33 12.09 2.91
CA ARG A 349 4.60 12.72 2.58
C ARG A 349 4.62 13.27 1.16
N ALA A 350 4.13 12.53 0.17
CA ALA A 350 4.05 12.99 -1.21
C ALA A 350 3.21 14.27 -1.34
N VAL A 351 2.05 14.32 -0.66
CA VAL A 351 1.20 15.52 -0.57
C VAL A 351 1.98 16.70 0.02
N SER A 352 2.76 16.46 1.08
CA SER A 352 3.53 17.52 1.73
C SER A 352 4.74 18.00 0.93
N ALA A 353 5.38 17.12 0.15
CA ALA A 353 6.56 17.45 -0.66
C ALA A 353 6.20 18.41 -1.80
N LEU A 354 5.01 18.23 -2.39
CA LEU A 354 4.50 19.13 -3.42
C LEU A 354 4.04 20.49 -2.88
N SER A 355 3.57 20.56 -1.63
CA SER A 355 2.96 21.76 -1.07
C SER A 355 3.94 22.77 -0.46
N SER A 356 5.20 22.38 -0.22
CA SER A 356 6.18 23.19 0.53
C SER A 356 7.52 23.29 -0.20
N ALA A 357 7.95 24.51 -0.52
CA ALA A 357 9.23 24.79 -1.18
C ALA A 357 10.47 24.59 -0.25
N ARG A 358 10.29 24.28 1.04
CA ARG A 358 11.39 24.16 2.02
C ARG A 358 11.29 22.90 2.88
N GLN A 359 11.24 21.72 2.28
CA GLN A 359 11.49 20.49 3.04
C GLN A 359 12.92 19.99 2.84
N ALA A 360 13.53 19.60 3.96
CA ALA A 360 14.82 18.91 3.94
C ALA A 360 14.68 17.58 3.17
N PRO A 361 15.68 17.19 2.37
CA PRO A 361 15.69 15.91 1.66
C PRO A 361 15.51 14.74 2.64
N PHE A 362 15.11 13.57 2.12
CA PHE A 362 15.04 12.33 2.91
C PHE A 362 16.39 12.05 3.60
N CYS A 363 16.54 12.43 4.87
CA CYS A 363 17.84 12.33 5.56
C CYS A 363 17.99 11.16 6.54
N SER A 364 16.92 10.48 6.98
CA SER A 364 17.06 9.30 7.87
C SER A 364 15.76 8.56 8.17
N VAL A 365 15.82 7.23 8.29
CA VAL A 365 14.78 6.38 8.91
C VAL A 365 14.46 6.83 10.34
N ARG A 366 15.46 7.33 11.09
CA ARG A 366 15.31 7.75 12.49
C ARG A 366 14.47 9.01 12.66
N GLN A 367 14.56 9.93 11.71
CA GLN A 367 13.76 11.16 11.70
C GLN A 367 12.32 10.88 11.23
N THR A 368 12.16 9.86 10.37
CA THR A 368 10.86 9.34 9.92
C THR A 368 10.04 8.74 11.06
N LEU A 369 10.66 7.97 11.95
CA LEU A 369 9.99 7.42 13.14
C LEU A 369 9.52 8.51 14.12
N ARG A 370 10.20 9.66 14.17
CA ARG A 370 9.83 10.79 15.05
C ARG A 370 8.68 11.63 14.52
N SER A 371 8.43 11.62 13.20
CA SER A 371 7.34 12.39 12.59
C SER A 371 6.05 11.60 12.40
N MET A 372 6.05 10.31 12.75
CA MET A 372 4.83 9.49 12.74
C MET A 372 3.84 10.02 13.78
N ARG A 373 2.67 10.43 13.31
CA ARG A 373 1.56 10.82 14.19
C ARG A 373 0.93 9.57 14.83
N TRP A 374 0.50 9.70 16.08
CA TRP A 374 -0.06 8.62 16.89
C TRP A 374 -1.36 8.00 16.33
N ASP A 375 -2.14 8.74 15.53
CA ASP A 375 -3.34 8.24 14.85
C ASP A 375 -3.03 7.09 13.88
N GLY A 376 -1.96 7.23 13.09
CA GLY A 376 -1.53 6.18 12.15
C GLY A 376 -0.98 4.95 12.86
N VAL A 377 -0.26 5.15 13.97
CA VAL A 377 0.27 4.06 14.79
C VAL A 377 -0.87 3.24 15.41
N PHE A 378 -1.89 3.91 15.95
CA PHE A 378 -3.05 3.24 16.54
C PHE A 378 -3.79 2.36 15.54
N ILE A 379 -4.07 2.86 14.33
CA ILE A 379 -4.73 2.09 13.27
C ILE A 379 -3.89 0.86 12.88
N THR A 380 -2.58 1.02 12.78
CA THR A 380 -1.64 -0.05 12.42
C THR A 380 -1.62 -1.16 13.48
N VAL A 381 -1.58 -0.77 14.77
CA VAL A 381 -1.64 -1.71 15.90
C VAL A 381 -2.98 -2.42 15.95
N LEU A 382 -4.09 -1.69 15.75
CA LEU A 382 -5.43 -2.29 15.72
C LEU A 382 -5.58 -3.32 14.59
N LEU A 383 -5.09 -2.99 13.39
CA LEU A 383 -5.10 -3.91 12.25
C LEU A 383 -4.26 -5.17 12.53
N PHE A 384 -3.07 -5.01 13.13
CA PHE A 384 -2.23 -6.12 13.54
C PHE A 384 -2.94 -7.03 14.55
N LEU A 385 -3.53 -6.44 15.60
CA LEU A 385 -4.27 -7.20 16.63
C LEU A 385 -5.46 -7.94 16.03
N LEU A 386 -6.21 -7.30 15.12
CA LEU A 386 -7.33 -7.93 14.42
C LEU A 386 -6.86 -9.15 13.62
N CYS A 387 -5.83 -8.98 12.78
CA CYS A 387 -5.25 -10.09 12.02
C CYS A 387 -4.70 -11.19 12.93
N PHE A 388 -4.06 -10.83 14.04
CA PHE A 388 -3.51 -11.78 15.00
C PHE A 388 -4.59 -12.62 15.68
N VAL A 389 -5.70 -12.00 16.12
CA VAL A 389 -6.84 -12.72 16.73
C VAL A 389 -7.43 -13.72 15.73
N VAL A 390 -7.59 -13.28 14.49
CA VAL A 390 -8.11 -14.10 13.39
C VAL A 390 -7.19 -15.29 13.08
N MET A 391 -5.87 -15.06 13.03
CA MET A 391 -4.87 -16.11 12.87
C MET A 391 -4.88 -17.08 14.06
N TYR A 392 -4.90 -16.58 15.29
CA TYR A 392 -4.90 -17.39 16.50
C TYR A 392 -6.11 -18.32 16.54
N ALA A 393 -7.32 -17.78 16.31
CA ALA A 393 -8.55 -18.57 16.24
C ALA A 393 -8.50 -19.62 15.11
N SER A 394 -7.90 -19.28 13.97
CA SER A 394 -7.68 -20.23 12.86
C SER A 394 -6.77 -21.40 13.27
N VAL A 395 -5.61 -21.11 13.86
CA VAL A 395 -4.62 -22.13 14.29
C VAL A 395 -5.18 -23.07 15.37
N GLN A 396 -6.09 -22.57 16.21
CA GLN A 396 -6.81 -23.38 17.20
C GLN A 396 -7.96 -24.21 16.60
N GLY A 397 -8.24 -24.09 15.30
CA GLY A 397 -9.35 -24.77 14.62
C GLY A 397 -10.73 -24.22 15.00
N GLN A 398 -10.81 -22.99 15.52
CA GLN A 398 -12.07 -22.36 15.96
C GLN A 398 -12.86 -21.72 14.81
N ILE A 399 -12.26 -21.59 13.62
CA ILE A 399 -12.88 -21.00 12.43
C ILE A 399 -13.15 -22.11 11.39
N PRO A 400 -14.38 -22.63 11.28
CA PRO A 400 -14.68 -23.81 10.46
C PRO A 400 -14.32 -23.67 8.97
N ASN A 401 -14.45 -22.47 8.41
CA ASN A 401 -14.21 -22.22 6.97
C ASN A 401 -12.72 -22.18 6.59
N TRP A 402 -11.80 -22.26 7.56
CA TRP A 402 -10.35 -22.21 7.35
C TRP A 402 -9.61 -23.45 7.85
N ASN A 403 -10.35 -24.53 8.07
CA ASN A 403 -9.74 -25.84 8.25
C ASN A 403 -9.18 -26.33 6.90
N ALA A 404 -8.12 -27.13 6.96
CA ALA A 404 -7.51 -27.72 5.77
C ALA A 404 -8.51 -28.63 5.03
N ASP A 405 -8.56 -28.53 3.71
CA ASP A 405 -9.49 -29.28 2.87
C ASP A 405 -8.77 -30.19 1.85
N PHE A 406 -8.87 -31.48 2.11
CA PHE A 406 -8.32 -32.58 1.32
C PHE A 406 -9.42 -33.50 0.81
N GLU A 407 -10.68 -33.05 0.74
CA GLU A 407 -11.79 -33.90 0.29
C GLU A 407 -11.51 -34.50 -1.10
N ASN A 408 -11.47 -35.85 -1.16
CA ASN A 408 -11.11 -36.65 -2.33
C ASN A 408 -9.74 -36.27 -2.97
N ALA A 409 -8.86 -35.62 -2.22
CA ALA A 409 -7.59 -35.14 -2.74
C ALA A 409 -6.51 -36.22 -2.77
N ASP A 410 -5.70 -36.20 -3.82
CA ASP A 410 -4.48 -37.00 -3.92
C ASP A 410 -3.34 -36.27 -3.19
N VAL A 411 -3.29 -36.43 -1.86
CA VAL A 411 -2.29 -35.77 -1.01
C VAL A 411 -0.92 -36.41 -1.20
N SER A 412 -0.86 -37.74 -1.20
CA SER A 412 0.31 -38.50 -1.66
C SER A 412 0.24 -38.71 -3.17
N ALA A 413 1.37 -38.59 -3.88
CA ALA A 413 1.33 -38.63 -5.34
C ALA A 413 1.23 -40.07 -5.86
N LYS A 414 0.13 -40.37 -6.55
CA LYS A 414 -0.09 -41.63 -7.25
C LYS A 414 0.88 -41.75 -8.45
N PRO A 415 1.43 -42.94 -8.73
CA PRO A 415 2.19 -43.17 -9.97
C PRO A 415 1.26 -43.07 -11.19
N ALA A 416 1.82 -42.74 -12.36
CA ALA A 416 1.05 -42.56 -13.60
C ALA A 416 0.26 -43.82 -14.04
N ALA A 417 0.70 -45.01 -13.63
CA ALA A 417 0.07 -46.30 -13.94
C ALA A 417 -0.87 -46.81 -12.83
N TRP A 418 -1.30 -45.94 -11.91
CA TRP A 418 -2.16 -46.34 -10.78
C TRP A 418 -3.51 -46.88 -11.26
N THR A 419 -3.78 -48.16 -10.99
CA THR A 419 -5.05 -48.81 -11.31
C THR A 419 -5.94 -49.01 -10.09
N GLY A 420 -5.36 -49.04 -8.87
CA GLY A 420 -6.09 -49.35 -7.66
C GLY A 420 -6.55 -50.82 -7.58
N ASP A 421 -5.98 -51.69 -8.43
CA ASP A 421 -6.28 -53.13 -8.42
C ASP A 421 -5.68 -53.78 -7.16
N PRO A 422 -6.51 -54.40 -6.30
CA PRO A 422 -6.02 -55.10 -5.10
C PRO A 422 -4.93 -56.13 -5.39
N LYS A 423 -4.88 -56.71 -6.60
CA LYS A 423 -3.84 -57.68 -6.99
C LYS A 423 -2.46 -57.05 -7.23
N LYS A 424 -2.42 -55.75 -7.53
CA LYS A 424 -1.18 -55.00 -7.82
C LYS A 424 -0.78 -54.04 -6.70
N GLU A 425 -1.59 -53.96 -5.65
CA GLU A 425 -1.47 -53.04 -4.53
C GLU A 425 -0.03 -52.88 -4.01
N ASP A 426 0.66 -53.99 -3.71
CA ASP A 426 2.02 -53.93 -3.17
C ASP A 426 3.03 -53.29 -4.13
N SER A 427 2.88 -53.53 -5.44
CA SER A 427 3.75 -52.99 -6.47
C SER A 427 3.44 -51.51 -6.78
N GLU A 428 2.17 -51.11 -6.67
CA GLU A 428 1.71 -49.74 -6.86
C GLU A 428 2.09 -48.85 -5.66
N LEU A 429 1.86 -49.32 -4.43
CA LEU A 429 2.21 -48.60 -3.20
C LEU A 429 3.72 -48.34 -3.07
N ARG A 430 4.58 -49.22 -3.60
CA ARG A 430 6.04 -48.98 -3.63
C ARG A 430 6.40 -47.72 -4.41
N GLN A 431 5.65 -47.41 -5.46
CA GLN A 431 5.89 -46.27 -6.36
C GLN A 431 5.21 -44.97 -5.91
N VAL A 432 4.28 -45.04 -4.95
CA VAL A 432 3.66 -43.84 -4.36
C VAL A 432 4.73 -42.97 -3.72
N LYS A 433 4.77 -41.70 -4.12
CA LYS A 433 5.60 -40.68 -3.48
C LYS A 433 4.83 -40.15 -2.26
N PRO A 434 5.32 -40.39 -1.04
CA PRO A 434 4.59 -40.02 0.17
C PRO A 434 4.52 -38.51 0.34
N ALA A 435 3.41 -38.03 0.90
CA ALA A 435 3.31 -36.67 1.42
C ALA A 435 4.09 -36.53 2.73
N THR A 436 4.81 -35.42 2.91
CA THR A 436 5.54 -35.12 4.15
C THR A 436 4.81 -34.04 4.93
N MET A 437 4.22 -34.41 6.07
CA MET A 437 3.41 -33.54 6.94
C MET A 437 3.73 -33.81 8.43
N GLU A 438 4.99 -34.11 8.73
CA GLU A 438 5.47 -34.29 10.12
C GLU A 438 5.15 -33.03 10.94
N ALA A 439 4.56 -33.23 12.11
CA ALA A 439 4.13 -32.18 13.05
C ALA A 439 3.17 -31.14 12.45
N ALA A 440 2.50 -31.45 11.34
CA ALA A 440 1.50 -30.56 10.76
C ALA A 440 0.31 -30.36 11.70
N ASN A 441 -0.19 -29.13 11.78
CA ASN A 441 -1.45 -28.84 12.45
C ASN A 441 -2.58 -29.00 11.43
N LEU A 442 -3.37 -30.05 11.62
CA LEU A 442 -4.47 -30.48 10.75
C LEU A 442 -5.78 -30.59 11.57
N ARG A 443 -5.92 -29.78 12.63
CA ARG A 443 -7.11 -29.76 13.47
C ARG A 443 -8.35 -29.49 12.64
N ASN A 444 -9.38 -30.31 12.84
CA ASN A 444 -10.65 -30.24 12.13
C ASN A 444 -10.52 -30.29 10.59
N ALA A 445 -9.41 -30.80 10.05
CA ALA A 445 -9.21 -30.94 8.61
C ALA A 445 -10.28 -31.87 8.01
N ARG A 446 -10.71 -31.57 6.79
CA ARG A 446 -11.61 -32.41 6.01
C ARG A 446 -10.78 -33.21 5.03
N ALA A 447 -10.82 -34.52 5.11
CA ALA A 447 -10.01 -35.43 4.31
C ALA A 447 -10.81 -36.68 3.90
N THR A 448 -12.12 -36.53 3.76
CA THR A 448 -13.02 -37.61 3.33
C THR A 448 -12.60 -38.12 1.95
N GLY A 449 -12.38 -39.42 1.83
CA GLY A 449 -11.92 -40.06 0.58
C GLY A 449 -10.52 -39.68 0.12
N ALA A 450 -9.74 -38.96 0.94
CA ALA A 450 -8.40 -38.50 0.56
C ALA A 450 -7.42 -39.67 0.42
N PHE A 451 -6.47 -39.54 -0.50
CA PHE A 451 -5.38 -40.51 -0.70
C PHE A 451 -4.09 -40.04 -0.01
N LEU A 452 -3.77 -40.67 1.12
CA LEU A 452 -2.63 -40.40 2.00
C LEU A 452 -1.74 -41.64 2.21
N ALA A 453 -1.76 -42.60 1.28
CA ALA A 453 -0.96 -43.79 1.40
C ALA A 453 0.54 -43.45 1.55
N LYS A 454 1.19 -44.06 2.56
CA LYS A 454 2.58 -43.80 2.98
C LYS A 454 2.87 -42.38 3.48
N ALA A 455 1.86 -41.53 3.70
CA ALA A 455 2.09 -40.18 4.19
C ALA A 455 2.82 -40.20 5.54
N ASP A 456 3.77 -39.28 5.71
CA ASP A 456 4.41 -39.01 6.99
C ASP A 456 3.57 -37.96 7.74
N LEU A 457 2.86 -38.43 8.76
CA LEU A 457 2.00 -37.67 9.66
C LEU A 457 2.51 -37.79 11.12
N ARG A 458 3.78 -38.14 11.31
CA ARG A 458 4.36 -38.28 12.64
C ARG A 458 4.17 -37.00 13.42
N ARG A 459 3.72 -37.11 14.67
CA ARG A 459 3.48 -35.96 15.58
C ARG A 459 2.47 -34.93 15.07
N ALA A 460 1.72 -35.22 14.01
CA ALA A 460 0.70 -34.31 13.48
C ALA A 460 -0.46 -34.17 14.48
N ASP A 461 -1.06 -32.98 14.52
CA ASP A 461 -2.28 -32.73 15.29
C ASP A 461 -3.49 -32.88 14.38
N LEU A 462 -4.20 -33.99 14.51
CA LEU A 462 -5.38 -34.36 13.74
C LEU A 462 -6.67 -34.24 14.58
N THR A 463 -6.63 -33.46 15.67
CA THR A 463 -7.77 -33.35 16.59
C THR A 463 -9.04 -32.95 15.83
N GLY A 464 -10.10 -33.75 15.95
CA GLY A 464 -11.39 -33.48 15.29
C GLY A 464 -11.39 -33.57 13.76
N ALA A 465 -10.31 -34.02 13.12
CA ALA A 465 -10.24 -34.16 11.67
C ALA A 465 -11.10 -35.31 11.15
N ALA A 466 -11.61 -35.17 9.91
CA ALA A 466 -12.49 -36.13 9.26
C ALA A 466 -11.77 -36.84 8.11
N PHE A 467 -11.36 -38.09 8.32
CA PHE A 467 -10.70 -39.00 7.37
C PHE A 467 -11.65 -40.13 6.93
N VAL A 468 -12.95 -39.84 6.82
CA VAL A 468 -13.96 -40.83 6.44
C VAL A 468 -13.59 -41.46 5.09
N ARG A 469 -13.44 -42.79 5.04
CA ARG A 469 -13.04 -43.54 3.84
C ARG A 469 -11.72 -43.09 3.20
N ALA A 470 -10.86 -42.41 3.96
CA ALA A 470 -9.54 -42.04 3.48
C ALA A 470 -8.64 -43.26 3.36
N ASP A 471 -7.69 -43.21 2.43
CA ASP A 471 -6.67 -44.22 2.23
C ASP A 471 -5.37 -43.79 2.92
N LEU A 472 -5.07 -44.39 4.07
CA LEU A 472 -3.87 -44.16 4.88
C LEU A 472 -2.98 -45.40 4.95
N ARG A 473 -3.03 -46.27 3.93
CA ARG A 473 -2.22 -47.49 3.91
C ARG A 473 -0.75 -47.17 4.07
N ARG A 474 -0.11 -47.83 5.03
CA ARG A 474 1.32 -47.64 5.38
C ARG A 474 1.70 -46.20 5.75
N ALA A 475 0.73 -45.35 6.10
CA ALA A 475 1.02 -44.02 6.63
C ALA A 475 1.71 -44.12 7.99
N ASP A 476 2.56 -43.15 8.31
CA ASP A 476 3.22 -43.05 9.59
C ASP A 476 2.53 -41.99 10.46
N LEU A 477 1.84 -42.45 11.50
CA LEU A 477 1.08 -41.64 12.46
C LEU A 477 1.73 -41.73 13.86
N GLU A 478 3.02 -42.08 13.95
CA GLU A 478 3.71 -42.20 15.23
C GLU A 478 3.58 -40.90 16.05
N SER A 479 3.16 -41.04 17.31
CA SER A 479 2.95 -39.91 18.23
C SER A 479 1.98 -38.83 17.74
N ALA A 480 1.12 -39.11 16.76
CA ALA A 480 0.11 -38.17 16.29
C ALA A 480 -1.05 -38.03 17.29
N THR A 481 -1.68 -36.85 17.34
CA THR A 481 -2.88 -36.61 18.16
C THR A 481 -4.12 -36.83 17.30
N LEU A 482 -4.86 -37.91 17.53
CA LEU A 482 -6.07 -38.28 16.78
C LEU A 482 -7.35 -38.07 17.63
N SER A 483 -7.23 -37.36 18.74
CA SER A 483 -8.33 -37.08 19.67
C SER A 483 -9.60 -36.58 18.95
N ASN A 484 -10.73 -37.24 19.14
CA ASN A 484 -12.02 -36.95 18.48
C ASN A 484 -12.01 -36.99 16.94
N ALA A 485 -10.96 -37.52 16.31
CA ALA A 485 -10.90 -37.64 14.86
C ALA A 485 -11.82 -38.76 14.34
N ASN A 486 -12.23 -38.64 13.09
CA ASN A 486 -13.17 -39.56 12.46
C ASN A 486 -12.53 -40.31 11.30
N PHE A 487 -12.28 -41.60 11.48
CA PHE A 487 -11.70 -42.53 10.50
C PHE A 487 -12.71 -43.60 10.06
N LEU A 488 -14.01 -43.29 10.09
CA LEU A 488 -15.07 -44.23 9.65
C LEU A 488 -14.74 -44.81 8.28
N GLY A 489 -14.60 -46.13 8.19
CA GLY A 489 -14.32 -46.85 6.95
C GLY A 489 -12.97 -46.53 6.30
N ALA A 490 -12.04 -45.89 7.02
CA ALA A 490 -10.71 -45.58 6.49
C ALA A 490 -9.86 -46.86 6.34
N ASP A 491 -8.95 -46.85 5.35
CA ASP A 491 -7.99 -47.93 5.14
C ASP A 491 -6.66 -47.58 5.84
N LEU A 492 -6.38 -48.23 6.96
CA LEU A 492 -5.20 -48.05 7.80
C LEU A 492 -4.25 -49.26 7.70
N ARG A 493 -4.36 -50.09 6.67
CA ARG A 493 -3.55 -51.31 6.56
C ARG A 493 -2.06 -50.99 6.57
N GLY A 494 -1.34 -51.60 7.50
CA GLY A 494 0.11 -51.38 7.69
C GLY A 494 0.50 -50.00 8.20
N ALA A 495 -0.46 -49.15 8.61
CA ALA A 495 -0.16 -47.84 9.19
C ALA A 495 0.55 -47.98 10.54
N ASN A 496 1.43 -47.04 10.85
CA ASN A 496 2.12 -46.97 12.14
C ASN A 496 1.39 -46.02 13.08
N LEU A 497 0.67 -46.56 14.07
CA LEU A 497 -0.09 -45.77 15.06
C LEU A 497 0.61 -45.78 16.43
N THR A 498 1.88 -46.20 16.52
CA THR A 498 2.59 -46.31 17.80
C THR A 498 2.62 -44.96 18.53
N GLN A 499 2.25 -44.96 19.82
CA GLN A 499 2.19 -43.76 20.67
C GLN A 499 1.20 -42.67 20.22
N ALA A 500 0.39 -42.90 19.19
CA ALA A 500 -0.67 -41.99 18.80
C ALA A 500 -1.77 -41.94 19.88
N ASP A 501 -2.33 -40.76 20.13
CA ASP A 501 -3.47 -40.56 21.03
C ASP A 501 -4.77 -40.84 20.27
N LEU A 502 -5.44 -41.96 20.61
CA LEU A 502 -6.70 -42.40 20.00
C LEU A 502 -7.94 -42.06 20.84
N THR A 503 -7.83 -41.13 21.79
CA THR A 503 -8.94 -40.76 22.68
C THR A 503 -10.16 -40.31 21.89
N MET A 504 -11.27 -41.04 22.03
CA MET A 504 -12.53 -40.72 21.32
C MET A 504 -12.40 -40.72 19.79
N THR A 505 -11.39 -41.38 19.23
CA THR A 505 -11.24 -41.53 17.77
C THR A 505 -12.25 -42.55 17.25
N ASN A 506 -12.98 -42.23 16.17
CA ASN A 506 -13.90 -43.17 15.53
C ASN A 506 -13.18 -44.02 14.48
N LEU A 507 -12.98 -45.31 14.77
CA LEU A 507 -12.37 -46.33 13.89
C LEU A 507 -13.40 -47.37 13.40
N ALA A 508 -14.70 -47.08 13.51
CA ALA A 508 -15.74 -47.97 13.00
C ALA A 508 -15.53 -48.30 11.52
N MET A 509 -15.78 -49.56 11.13
CA MET A 509 -15.61 -50.06 9.76
C MET A 509 -14.19 -49.89 9.16
N ALA A 510 -13.22 -49.37 9.90
CA ALA A 510 -11.87 -49.14 9.40
C ALA A 510 -11.10 -50.46 9.26
N ASP A 511 -10.15 -50.51 8.32
CA ASP A 511 -9.27 -51.65 8.11
C ASP A 511 -7.90 -51.40 8.75
N LEU A 512 -7.66 -51.96 9.94
CA LEU A 512 -6.38 -51.90 10.64
C LEU A 512 -5.54 -53.18 10.45
N THR A 513 -5.82 -54.00 9.43
CA THR A 513 -5.06 -55.24 9.20
C THR A 513 -3.58 -54.90 9.04
N THR A 514 -2.69 -55.55 9.80
CA THR A 514 -1.23 -55.28 9.87
C THR A 514 -0.80 -53.90 10.38
N ALA A 515 -1.73 -53.06 10.87
CA ALA A 515 -1.37 -51.79 11.50
C ALA A 515 -0.62 -52.02 12.82
N ARG A 516 0.30 -51.11 13.17
CA ARG A 516 1.04 -51.14 14.44
C ARG A 516 0.30 -50.28 15.45
N VAL A 517 -0.46 -50.91 16.34
CA VAL A 517 -1.21 -50.26 17.43
C VAL A 517 -1.16 -51.16 18.67
N THR A 518 -1.11 -50.60 19.88
CA THR A 518 -1.14 -51.40 21.11
C THR A 518 -2.57 -51.62 21.62
N PRO A 519 -2.82 -52.69 22.40
CA PRO A 519 -4.12 -52.90 23.05
C PRO A 519 -4.59 -51.70 23.88
N GLU A 520 -3.69 -51.02 24.60
CA GLU A 520 -4.01 -49.87 25.44
C GLU A 520 -4.50 -48.67 24.63
N GLN A 521 -3.92 -48.43 23.44
CA GLN A 521 -4.37 -47.37 22.55
C GLN A 521 -5.77 -47.68 21.99
N MET A 522 -6.00 -48.94 21.62
CA MET A 522 -7.32 -49.37 21.14
C MET A 522 -8.40 -49.26 22.21
N LEU A 523 -8.06 -49.38 23.51
CA LEU A 523 -9.01 -49.12 24.59
C LEU A 523 -9.55 -47.69 24.56
N GLN A 524 -8.82 -46.71 24.01
CA GLN A 524 -9.21 -45.30 23.99
C GLN A 524 -10.08 -44.91 22.78
N ALA A 525 -10.09 -45.75 21.74
CA ALA A 525 -10.83 -45.53 20.51
C ALA A 525 -12.27 -46.11 20.55
N CYS A 526 -13.10 -45.67 19.62
CA CYS A 526 -14.42 -46.24 19.32
C CYS A 526 -14.31 -47.14 18.08
N TYR A 527 -14.73 -48.39 18.15
CA TYR A 527 -14.74 -49.32 17.00
C TYR A 527 -15.90 -50.32 17.13
N ASP A 528 -16.26 -50.99 16.03
CA ASP A 528 -17.42 -51.88 15.95
C ASP A 528 -17.03 -53.29 15.47
N ALA A 529 -18.05 -54.08 15.12
CA ALA A 529 -17.87 -55.44 14.64
C ALA A 529 -17.38 -55.51 13.18
N GLU A 530 -17.46 -54.41 12.44
CA GLU A 530 -17.04 -54.33 11.04
C GLU A 530 -15.59 -53.81 10.91
N THR A 531 -15.06 -53.16 11.96
CA THR A 531 -13.65 -52.82 12.06
C THR A 531 -12.78 -54.08 12.00
N LYS A 532 -11.82 -54.11 11.06
CA LYS A 532 -10.85 -55.21 10.95
C LYS A 532 -9.62 -54.89 11.79
N LEU A 533 -9.33 -55.72 12.78
CA LEU A 533 -8.24 -55.51 13.74
C LEU A 533 -6.94 -56.19 13.29
N PRO A 534 -5.76 -55.73 13.77
CA PRO A 534 -4.50 -56.44 13.57
C PRO A 534 -4.50 -57.83 14.23
N GLU A 535 -3.77 -58.79 13.65
CA GLU A 535 -3.54 -60.10 14.27
C GLU A 535 -2.59 -59.96 15.48
N LEU A 536 -3.17 -59.70 16.65
CA LEU A 536 -2.48 -59.71 17.95
C LEU A 536 -3.25 -60.63 18.90
N HIS A 537 -2.53 -61.53 19.58
CA HIS A 537 -3.08 -62.61 20.41
C HIS A 537 -3.98 -62.16 21.59
N ASP A 538 -4.07 -60.86 21.87
CA ASP A 538 -4.69 -60.30 23.09
C ASP A 538 -5.98 -59.50 22.87
N PHE A 539 -6.47 -59.35 21.63
CA PHE A 539 -7.79 -58.76 21.40
C PHE A 539 -8.88 -59.80 21.68
N GLU A 540 -9.26 -59.97 22.96
CA GLU A 540 -10.42 -60.79 23.30
C GLU A 540 -11.66 -60.28 22.54
N ARG A 541 -12.25 -61.16 21.71
CA ARG A 541 -13.42 -60.94 20.85
C ARG A 541 -14.67 -60.33 21.52
N ASN A 542 -14.70 -60.18 22.85
CA ASN A 542 -15.90 -59.88 23.64
C ASN A 542 -15.94 -58.49 24.29
N LYS A 543 -15.11 -57.53 23.86
CA LYS A 543 -15.24 -56.13 24.31
C LYS A 543 -15.36 -55.16 23.14
N TYR A 544 -16.44 -55.29 22.37
CA TYR A 544 -16.91 -54.17 21.54
C TYR A 544 -17.12 -52.96 22.45
N ARG A 545 -16.35 -51.89 22.24
CA ARG A 545 -16.56 -50.64 22.96
C ARG A 545 -17.43 -49.73 22.08
N ARG A 546 -18.73 -49.70 22.41
CA ARG A 546 -19.65 -48.63 22.01
C ARG A 546 -19.90 -47.70 23.20
N PRO A 547 -18.99 -46.78 23.55
CA PRO A 547 -19.32 -45.74 24.52
C PRO A 547 -20.50 -44.91 24.01
N GLU A 548 -21.50 -44.62 24.85
CA GLU A 548 -22.57 -43.66 24.54
C GLU A 548 -22.02 -42.30 24.06
N ALA A 549 -20.82 -41.93 24.51
CA ALA A 549 -20.10 -40.75 24.07
C ALA A 549 -19.71 -40.78 22.57
N CYS A 550 -19.49 -41.97 21.99
CA CYS A 550 -19.13 -42.14 20.57
C CYS A 550 -20.33 -42.07 19.62
N ASP A 551 -21.57 -42.20 20.12
CA ASP A 551 -22.79 -42.14 19.29
C ASP A 551 -22.97 -40.77 18.63
N SER A 552 -22.48 -39.70 19.27
CA SER A 552 -22.54 -38.33 18.74
C SER A 552 -21.61 -38.14 17.53
N LEU A 553 -20.39 -38.67 17.59
CA LEU A 553 -19.42 -38.70 16.48
C LEU A 553 -19.91 -39.60 15.36
N TRP A 554 -20.53 -40.74 15.69
CA TRP A 554 -21.15 -41.64 14.73
C TRP A 554 -22.29 -41.00 13.94
N ARG A 555 -23.23 -40.32 14.63
CA ARG A 555 -24.33 -39.59 13.97
C ARG A 555 -23.80 -38.50 13.06
N ARG A 556 -22.76 -37.77 13.49
CA ARG A 556 -22.09 -36.76 12.66
C ARG A 556 -21.43 -37.40 11.43
N SER A 557 -20.78 -38.53 11.61
CA SER A 557 -20.13 -39.29 10.53
C SER A 557 -21.11 -39.81 9.48
N LEU A 558 -22.28 -40.30 9.88
CA LEU A 558 -23.36 -40.75 8.97
C LEU A 558 -23.96 -39.60 8.15
N ILE A 559 -23.99 -38.38 8.71
CA ILE A 559 -24.40 -37.17 8.01
C ILE A 559 -23.32 -36.76 6.99
N GLU A 560 -22.04 -36.84 7.37
CA GLU A 560 -20.89 -36.49 6.52
C GLU A 560 -20.64 -37.54 5.41
N SER A 561 -20.95 -38.82 5.63
CA SER A 561 -20.78 -39.91 4.65
C SER A 561 -21.91 -40.03 3.62
N GLY A 562 -23.01 -39.29 3.80
CA GLY A 562 -24.20 -39.37 2.96
C GLY A 562 -25.01 -40.67 3.11
N GLU A 563 -24.66 -41.53 4.07
CA GLU A 563 -25.31 -42.84 4.31
C GLU A 563 -26.43 -42.80 5.34
N GLY A 564 -26.66 -41.64 5.98
CA GLY A 564 -27.87 -41.40 6.74
C GLY A 564 -29.09 -41.36 5.81
N GLN A 565 -29.85 -42.45 5.73
CA GLN A 565 -31.25 -42.40 5.32
C GLN A 565 -31.93 -41.22 6.02
N TRP A 566 -32.72 -40.46 5.24
CA TRP A 566 -33.52 -39.33 5.67
C TRP A 566 -34.52 -39.72 6.77
N CYS A 567 -34.03 -39.87 8.00
CA CYS A 567 -34.86 -39.84 9.20
C CYS A 567 -34.95 -38.37 9.60
N THR A 568 -35.96 -37.72 9.04
CA THR A 568 -36.41 -36.37 9.36
C THR A 568 -36.51 -36.16 10.87
N HIS A 569 -35.56 -35.43 11.46
CA HIS A 569 -35.92 -34.41 12.43
C HIS A 569 -35.47 -33.06 11.89
N ASN A 570 -36.50 -32.24 11.69
CA ASN A 570 -36.53 -30.99 10.97
C ASN A 570 -35.70 -29.91 11.70
N VAL A 571 -34.37 -29.93 11.55
CA VAL A 571 -33.47 -28.86 12.06
C VAL A 571 -33.53 -27.60 11.19
N VAL A 572 -33.99 -27.74 9.93
CA VAL A 572 -34.25 -26.60 9.02
C VAL A 572 -35.48 -25.80 9.48
N GLY A 573 -36.47 -26.44 10.12
CA GLY A 573 -37.62 -25.77 10.72
C GLY A 573 -37.31 -24.95 11.98
N THR A 574 -36.24 -25.26 12.72
CA THR A 574 -35.84 -24.52 13.93
C THR A 574 -34.95 -23.33 13.62
N CYS A 575 -34.14 -23.36 12.55
CA CYS A 575 -33.35 -22.20 12.12
C CYS A 575 -34.20 -21.12 11.42
N LEU A 576 -35.25 -21.50 10.68
CA LEU A 576 -36.15 -20.53 10.04
C LEU A 576 -37.10 -19.82 11.02
N LYS A 577 -37.34 -20.37 12.22
CA LYS A 577 -38.08 -19.67 13.29
C LYS A 577 -37.26 -18.62 14.03
N TRP A 578 -35.93 -18.69 13.97
CA TRP A 578 -35.05 -17.69 14.58
C TRP A 578 -34.89 -16.43 13.72
N ILE A 579 -35.04 -16.55 12.39
CA ILE A 579 -34.96 -15.42 11.44
C ILE A 579 -36.30 -14.64 11.35
N ALA A 580 -37.42 -15.22 11.79
CA ALA A 580 -38.72 -14.54 11.81
C ALA A 580 -38.97 -13.66 13.06
N HIS A 581 -38.05 -13.64 14.04
CA HIS A 581 -38.17 -12.82 15.25
C HIS A 581 -37.31 -11.55 15.24
N PHE A 582 -36.72 -11.21 14.09
CA PHE A 582 -36.01 -9.94 13.83
C PHE A 582 -36.56 -9.26 12.56
N ARG A 583 -37.88 -9.11 12.49
CA ARG A 583 -38.57 -8.14 11.63
C ARG A 583 -39.57 -7.34 12.45
#